data_AF-A0A542Q2J5-F1
#
_entry.id   AF-A0A542Q2J5-F1
#
_cell.length_a   1.000
_cell.length_b   1.000
_cell.length_c   1.000
_cell.angle_alpha   90.00
_cell.angle_beta   90.00
_cell.angle_gamma   90.00
#
_symmetry.space_group_name_H-M   'P 1'
#
loop_
_entity.id
_entity.type
_entity.pdbx_description
1 polymer ?
#
loop_
_entity_poly.entity_id
_entity_poly.type
_entity_poly.pdbx_seq_one_letter_code
_entity_poly.pdbx_strand_id
1 'polypeptide(L)'
;MSRIRVRLHLVGAALVSLTLAGSPLAAAEPAAVSPPTVEEQRLDRTVPQVILRRSGFDVVAPRLADALAAARTYRQAEWAVVRQGSQLWDRAVDRAQGRGPALGDLSRDDDRPLYWARLGMTRELRQWQPEFALSEARRARLLDRLERSSRGQDSMNFPTGKGIKRIVMTGFDPFTLDRDIRISNPSGATALALDGTWIRTADGPARIETAVFPVRWQDFADGTVERTLRPQLPKADLFTTVSQGRVGRIDIERTNGAWRGGFGDNDNISRTETVPVSDPASQPQWTSTTLPYKAIVAARTGRFPVYDNTTVTEIPAGASGPVVRPDGPTAGSTARAGGGGDYLSNEIAYRATLLRDRLGLTIPGGHVHTPVLQFGPGNSTEITDPEFVRNRMEIIAQVRAIIRVAAESAE
;
A
#
# COMPACT_ATOMS: atom_id res chain seq x y z
N MET A 1 39.88 -82.35 -60.10
CA MET A 1 38.45 -82.61 -59.86
C MET A 1 37.94 -81.66 -58.79
N SER A 2 37.23 -80.60 -59.16
CA SER A 2 36.28 -79.90 -58.29
C SER A 2 35.40 -79.05 -59.20
N ARG A 3 34.12 -79.41 -59.29
CA ARG A 3 33.14 -78.78 -60.19
C ARG A 3 32.35 -77.74 -59.42
N ILE A 4 32.34 -76.53 -59.97
CA ILE A 4 31.47 -75.41 -59.63
C ILE A 4 30.00 -75.80 -59.84
N ARG A 5 29.14 -75.46 -58.88
CA ARG A 5 27.69 -75.32 -59.10
C ARG A 5 27.19 -74.03 -58.44
N VAL A 6 26.32 -73.36 -59.16
CA VAL A 6 25.76 -72.02 -58.92
C VAL A 6 24.23 -72.14 -58.88
N ARG A 7 23.60 -71.23 -58.10
CA ARG A 7 22.17 -70.85 -58.01
C ARG A 7 21.26 -71.82 -57.22
N LEU A 8 20.27 -71.38 -56.45
CA LEU A 8 19.41 -70.20 -56.52
C LEU A 8 18.82 -69.95 -55.11
N HIS A 9 18.85 -68.73 -54.56
CA HIS A 9 18.09 -68.38 -53.34
C HIS A 9 17.01 -67.37 -53.69
N LEU A 10 15.76 -67.73 -53.38
CA LEU A 10 14.58 -66.89 -53.49
C LEU A 10 14.68 -65.68 -52.55
N VAL A 11 14.38 -64.50 -53.08
CA VAL A 11 14.18 -63.26 -52.34
C VAL A 11 12.77 -63.28 -51.76
N GLY A 12 12.65 -63.36 -50.43
CA GLY A 12 11.40 -63.10 -49.71
C GLY A 12 11.32 -61.62 -49.35
N ALA A 13 10.34 -60.90 -49.91
CA ALA A 13 10.05 -59.52 -49.55
C ALA A 13 9.28 -59.48 -48.22
N ALA A 14 9.90 -58.99 -47.15
CA ALA A 14 9.24 -58.65 -45.91
C ALA A 14 8.81 -57.17 -45.94
N LEU A 15 7.51 -56.93 -45.99
CA LEU A 15 6.89 -55.62 -45.77
C LEU A 15 7.07 -55.24 -44.29
N VAL A 16 7.94 -54.26 -44.03
CA VAL A 16 8.03 -53.59 -42.72
C VAL A 16 6.99 -52.48 -42.71
N SER A 17 5.87 -52.69 -42.02
CA SER A 17 4.91 -51.65 -41.72
C SER A 17 5.50 -50.70 -40.68
N LEU A 18 6.00 -49.53 -41.10
CA LEU A 18 6.35 -48.43 -40.20
C LEU A 18 5.03 -47.83 -39.67
N THR A 19 4.63 -48.21 -38.46
CA THR A 19 3.62 -47.49 -37.70
C THR A 19 4.27 -46.24 -37.09
N LEU A 20 4.02 -45.08 -37.70
CA LEU A 20 4.26 -43.79 -37.07
C LEU A 20 3.30 -43.65 -35.88
N ALA A 21 3.71 -44.12 -34.71
CA ALA A 21 3.05 -43.83 -33.46
C ALA A 21 3.25 -42.33 -33.16
N GLY A 22 2.32 -41.50 -33.60
CA GLY A 22 2.24 -40.11 -33.16
C GLY A 22 2.08 -40.10 -31.64
N SER A 23 3.08 -39.62 -30.91
CA SER A 23 2.92 -39.32 -29.49
C SER A 23 1.74 -38.34 -29.36
N PRO A 24 0.73 -38.62 -28.51
CA PRO A 24 -0.28 -37.62 -28.24
C PRO A 24 0.45 -36.39 -27.69
N LEU A 25 0.27 -35.24 -28.34
CA LEU A 25 0.58 -33.94 -27.74
C LEU A 25 -0.12 -33.94 -26.38
N ALA A 26 0.66 -34.02 -25.31
CA ALA A 26 0.13 -33.81 -23.97
C ALA A 26 -0.49 -32.41 -23.99
N ALA A 27 -1.82 -32.35 -23.94
CA ALA A 27 -2.51 -31.11 -23.69
C ALA A 27 -1.94 -30.58 -22.37
N ALA A 28 -1.34 -29.39 -22.41
CA ALA A 28 -0.91 -28.72 -21.19
C ALA A 28 -2.13 -28.64 -20.27
N GLU A 29 -2.04 -29.24 -19.09
CA GLU A 29 -3.08 -29.10 -18.08
C GLU A 29 -3.33 -27.60 -17.87
N PRO A 30 -4.60 -27.16 -17.78
CA PRO A 30 -4.89 -25.78 -17.46
C PRO A 30 -4.17 -25.44 -16.16
N ALA A 31 -3.32 -24.42 -16.19
CA ALA A 31 -2.56 -23.99 -15.02
C ALA A 31 -3.55 -23.77 -13.86
N ALA A 32 -3.35 -24.52 -12.77
CA ALA A 32 -4.21 -24.44 -11.61
C ALA A 32 -4.31 -22.99 -11.12
N VAL A 33 -5.53 -22.49 -10.96
CA VAL A 33 -5.76 -21.13 -10.47
C VAL A 33 -5.23 -21.04 -9.04
N SER A 34 -4.38 -20.06 -8.76
CA SER A 34 -3.84 -19.86 -7.42
C SER A 34 -4.98 -19.61 -6.42
N PRO A 35 -4.93 -20.20 -5.21
CA PRO A 35 -5.93 -19.96 -4.19
C PRO A 35 -5.95 -18.48 -3.79
N PRO A 36 -7.09 -17.95 -3.34
CA PRO A 36 -7.19 -16.57 -2.88
C PRO A 36 -6.32 -16.34 -1.64
N THR A 37 -5.73 -15.15 -1.54
CA THR A 37 -4.98 -14.73 -0.34
C THR A 37 -5.90 -14.56 0.87
N VAL A 38 -5.34 -14.41 2.07
CA VAL A 38 -6.14 -14.20 3.29
C VAL A 38 -6.89 -12.86 3.21
N GLU A 39 -6.29 -11.82 2.64
CA GLU A 39 -7.04 -10.60 2.27
C GLU A 39 -8.23 -10.94 1.39
N GLU A 40 -8.00 -11.56 0.23
CA GLU A 40 -9.03 -11.83 -0.79
C GLU A 40 -10.19 -12.69 -0.24
N GLN A 41 -9.92 -13.62 0.68
CA GLN A 41 -10.93 -14.43 1.35
C GLN A 41 -11.90 -13.60 2.21
N ARG A 42 -11.47 -12.46 2.76
CA ARG A 42 -12.35 -11.60 3.57
C ARG A 42 -13.41 -10.90 2.73
N LEU A 43 -13.19 -10.76 1.41
CA LEU A 43 -14.12 -10.11 0.50
C LEU A 43 -15.51 -10.79 0.50
N ASP A 44 -15.57 -12.10 0.75
CA ASP A 44 -16.83 -12.86 0.75
C ASP A 44 -17.65 -12.69 2.03
N ARG A 45 -17.12 -11.99 3.05
CA ARG A 45 -17.87 -11.64 4.26
C ARG A 45 -18.96 -10.61 3.95
N THR A 46 -20.00 -10.57 4.79
CA THR A 46 -21.15 -9.67 4.61
C THR A 46 -20.76 -8.19 4.60
N VAL A 47 -19.88 -7.75 5.51
CA VAL A 47 -19.54 -6.33 5.67
C VAL A 47 -18.87 -5.71 4.44
N PRO A 48 -17.82 -6.32 3.84
CA PRO A 48 -17.24 -5.83 2.58
C PRO A 48 -18.28 -5.71 1.46
N GLN A 49 -19.14 -6.72 1.31
CA GLN A 49 -20.20 -6.72 0.30
C GLN A 49 -21.22 -5.60 0.53
N VAL A 50 -21.61 -5.34 1.78
CA VAL A 50 -22.47 -4.22 2.14
C VAL A 50 -21.79 -2.88 1.86
N ILE A 51 -20.50 -2.73 2.20
CA ILE A 51 -19.72 -1.50 1.94
C ILE A 51 -19.66 -1.21 0.44
N LEU A 52 -19.34 -2.22 -0.39
CA LEU A 52 -19.26 -2.07 -1.84
C LEU A 52 -20.60 -1.62 -2.44
N ARG A 53 -21.71 -2.27 -2.08
CA ARG A 53 -23.06 -1.88 -2.54
C ARG A 53 -23.44 -0.48 -2.07
N ARG A 54 -23.30 -0.19 -0.78
CA ARG A 54 -23.68 1.11 -0.17
C ARG A 54 -22.77 2.27 -0.54
N SER A 55 -21.63 2.03 -1.18
CA SER A 55 -20.76 3.06 -1.78
C SER A 55 -20.89 3.15 -3.31
N GLY A 56 -21.53 2.16 -3.94
CA GLY A 56 -21.61 1.97 -5.39
C GLY A 56 -20.32 1.45 -6.03
N PHE A 57 -19.36 0.92 -5.25
CA PHE A 57 -18.08 0.40 -5.75
C PHE A 57 -18.14 -1.09 -6.11
N ASP A 58 -19.27 -1.75 -5.90
CA ASP A 58 -19.56 -3.12 -6.32
C ASP A 58 -19.41 -3.36 -7.83
N VAL A 59 -19.59 -2.33 -8.65
CA VAL A 59 -19.38 -2.41 -10.11
C VAL A 59 -17.91 -2.38 -10.56
N VAL A 60 -16.96 -2.10 -9.67
CA VAL A 60 -15.56 -1.88 -10.06
C VAL A 60 -14.87 -3.18 -10.52
N ALA A 61 -14.93 -4.24 -9.72
CA ALA A 61 -14.31 -5.52 -10.07
C ALA A 61 -14.95 -6.16 -11.33
N PRO A 62 -16.29 -6.20 -11.48
CA PRO A 62 -16.93 -6.66 -12.72
C PRO A 62 -16.46 -5.91 -13.97
N ARG A 63 -16.28 -4.59 -13.91
CA ARG A 63 -15.77 -3.81 -15.05
C ARG A 63 -14.34 -4.18 -15.45
N LEU A 64 -13.49 -4.52 -14.48
CA LEU A 64 -12.16 -5.04 -14.80
C LEU A 64 -12.27 -6.42 -15.44
N ALA A 65 -13.10 -7.31 -14.90
CA ALA A 65 -13.31 -8.65 -15.45
C ALA A 65 -13.76 -8.59 -16.91
N ASP A 66 -14.73 -7.73 -17.24
CA ASP A 66 -15.19 -7.51 -18.63
C ASP A 66 -14.06 -6.98 -19.53
N ALA A 67 -13.26 -6.03 -19.04
CA ALA A 67 -12.13 -5.47 -19.79
C ALA A 67 -11.02 -6.51 -20.03
N LEU A 68 -10.76 -7.40 -19.05
CA LEU A 68 -9.83 -8.50 -19.18
C LEU A 68 -10.35 -9.58 -20.15
N ALA A 69 -11.65 -9.90 -20.10
CA ALA A 69 -12.30 -10.83 -21.03
C ALA A 69 -12.26 -10.32 -22.48
N ALA A 70 -12.27 -9.01 -22.70
CA ALA A 70 -12.14 -8.39 -24.02
C ALA A 70 -10.68 -8.30 -24.51
N ALA A 71 -9.67 -8.46 -23.64
CA ALA A 71 -8.27 -8.37 -24.02
C ALA A 71 -7.85 -9.60 -24.85
N ARG A 72 -7.25 -9.37 -26.02
CA ARG A 72 -6.71 -10.42 -26.90
C ARG A 72 -5.19 -10.52 -26.86
N THR A 73 -4.54 -9.59 -26.16
CA THR A 73 -3.07 -9.53 -26.02
C THR A 73 -2.68 -9.07 -24.63
N TYR A 74 -1.46 -9.41 -24.21
CA TYR A 74 -0.89 -8.94 -22.94
C TYR A 74 -0.89 -7.41 -22.82
N ARG A 75 -0.57 -6.70 -23.91
CA ARG A 75 -0.56 -5.23 -23.93
C ARG A 75 -1.95 -4.64 -23.70
N GLN A 76 -2.99 -5.23 -24.28
CA GLN A 76 -4.38 -4.80 -24.02
C GLN A 76 -4.78 -5.07 -22.56
N ALA A 77 -4.36 -6.20 -21.99
CA ALA A 77 -4.61 -6.51 -20.59
C ALA A 77 -3.88 -5.55 -19.65
N GLU A 78 -2.61 -5.22 -19.92
CA GLU A 78 -1.85 -4.22 -19.15
C GLU A 78 -2.54 -2.85 -19.21
N TRP A 79 -2.98 -2.42 -20.40
CA TRP A 79 -3.71 -1.16 -20.54
C TRP A 79 -5.04 -1.18 -19.79
N ALA A 80 -5.80 -2.28 -19.85
CA ALA A 80 -7.04 -2.45 -19.11
C ALA A 80 -6.81 -2.36 -17.59
N VAL A 81 -5.80 -3.06 -17.08
CA VAL A 81 -5.44 -3.06 -15.65
C VAL A 81 -5.08 -1.66 -15.17
N VAL A 82 -4.14 -0.98 -15.86
CA VAL A 82 -3.72 0.37 -15.46
C VAL A 82 -4.88 1.35 -15.53
N ARG A 83 -5.65 1.33 -16.62
CA ARG A 83 -6.80 2.23 -16.78
C ARG A 83 -7.85 2.04 -15.70
N GLN A 84 -8.23 0.79 -15.40
CA GLN A 84 -9.24 0.51 -14.38
C GLN A 84 -8.70 0.82 -12.98
N GLY A 85 -7.41 0.56 -12.72
CA GLY A 85 -6.76 0.89 -11.46
C GLY A 85 -6.75 2.40 -11.19
N SER A 86 -6.30 3.20 -12.16
CA SER A 86 -6.34 4.67 -12.05
C SER A 86 -7.77 5.20 -11.91
N GLN A 87 -8.74 4.65 -12.66
CA GLN A 87 -10.15 5.03 -12.52
C GLN A 87 -10.71 4.71 -11.13
N LEU A 88 -10.27 3.63 -10.49
CA LEU A 88 -10.65 3.34 -9.11
C LEU A 88 -10.07 4.39 -8.14
N TRP A 89 -8.78 4.74 -8.28
CA TRP A 89 -8.15 5.78 -7.45
C TRP A 89 -8.86 7.13 -7.62
N ASP A 90 -8.99 7.61 -8.86
CA ASP A 90 -9.64 8.89 -9.18
C ASP A 90 -11.07 8.94 -8.64
N ARG A 91 -11.82 7.84 -8.79
CA ARG A 91 -13.18 7.74 -8.27
C ARG A 91 -13.22 7.83 -6.74
N ALA A 92 -12.28 7.20 -6.04
CA ALA A 92 -12.22 7.25 -4.57
C ALA A 92 -11.85 8.65 -4.07
N VAL A 93 -10.89 9.31 -4.73
CA VAL A 93 -10.48 10.69 -4.46
C VAL A 93 -11.64 11.67 -4.73
N ASP A 94 -12.27 11.58 -5.89
CA ASP A 94 -13.43 12.40 -6.25
C ASP A 94 -14.57 12.23 -5.25
N ARG A 95 -14.85 10.98 -4.85
CA ARG A 95 -15.84 10.70 -3.82
C ARG A 95 -15.51 11.44 -2.53
N ALA A 96 -14.31 11.22 -1.98
CA ALA A 96 -13.85 11.82 -0.72
C ALA A 96 -13.86 13.36 -0.75
N GLN A 97 -13.68 13.96 -1.93
CA GLN A 97 -13.62 15.40 -2.10
C GLN A 97 -14.94 16.03 -2.57
N GLY A 98 -16.06 15.29 -2.48
CA GLY A 98 -17.38 15.85 -2.81
C GLY A 98 -17.69 15.93 -4.30
N ARG A 99 -16.83 15.42 -5.19
CA ARG A 99 -16.99 15.44 -6.65
C ARG A 99 -17.69 14.20 -7.21
N GLY A 100 -18.33 14.33 -8.37
CA GLY A 100 -19.05 13.21 -9.01
C GLY A 100 -20.33 12.79 -8.27
N PRO A 101 -21.03 11.76 -8.77
CA PRO A 101 -22.35 11.39 -8.29
C PRO A 101 -22.30 10.86 -6.84
N ALA A 102 -23.24 11.30 -6.02
CA ALA A 102 -23.47 10.78 -4.68
C ALA A 102 -24.17 9.41 -4.75
N LEU A 103 -23.41 8.38 -5.15
CA LEU A 103 -23.90 7.01 -5.19
C LEU A 103 -23.84 6.38 -3.79
N GLY A 104 -24.93 5.70 -3.42
CA GLY A 104 -25.08 5.05 -2.13
C GLY A 104 -25.25 6.02 -0.96
N ASP A 105 -25.27 5.49 0.26
CA ASP A 105 -25.60 6.21 1.49
C ASP A 105 -24.47 6.23 2.53
N LEU A 106 -23.33 5.59 2.25
CA LEU A 106 -22.14 5.75 3.08
C LEU A 106 -21.61 7.17 2.97
N SER A 107 -20.99 7.65 4.05
CA SER A 107 -20.30 8.94 4.01
C SER A 107 -19.19 8.93 2.94
N ARG A 108 -18.90 10.12 2.41
CA ARG A 108 -18.06 10.29 1.23
C ARG A 108 -16.57 10.13 1.55
N ASP A 109 -16.17 10.46 2.77
CA ASP A 109 -14.82 10.39 3.33
C ASP A 109 -14.37 8.97 3.73
N ASP A 110 -15.09 7.94 3.28
CA ASP A 110 -14.79 6.54 3.61
C ASP A 110 -13.71 5.94 2.70
N ASP A 111 -12.68 5.37 3.30
CA ASP A 111 -11.55 4.71 2.62
C ASP A 111 -11.85 3.25 2.25
N ARG A 112 -12.78 2.60 2.96
CA ARG A 112 -13.07 1.16 2.80
C ARG A 112 -13.56 0.80 1.39
N PRO A 113 -14.36 1.62 0.68
CA PRO A 113 -14.74 1.34 -0.71
C PRO A 113 -13.55 1.15 -1.65
N LEU A 114 -12.48 1.96 -1.51
CA LEU A 114 -11.27 1.81 -2.31
C LEU A 114 -10.61 0.46 -2.05
N TYR A 115 -10.37 0.14 -0.77
CA TYR A 115 -9.69 -1.07 -0.36
C TYR A 115 -10.41 -2.33 -0.84
N TRP A 116 -11.72 -2.45 -0.57
CA TRP A 116 -12.49 -3.65 -0.95
C TRP A 116 -12.67 -3.78 -2.46
N ALA A 117 -12.82 -2.68 -3.19
CA ALA A 117 -12.96 -2.71 -4.64
C ALA A 117 -11.66 -3.15 -5.32
N ARG A 118 -10.51 -2.62 -4.86
CA ARG A 118 -9.20 -3.05 -5.34
C ARG A 118 -8.97 -4.53 -5.07
N LEU A 119 -9.33 -5.01 -3.89
CA LEU A 119 -9.19 -6.43 -3.56
C LEU A 119 -10.03 -7.33 -4.47
N GLY A 120 -11.23 -6.89 -4.83
CA GLY A 120 -12.05 -7.53 -5.86
C GLY A 120 -11.33 -7.56 -7.22
N MET A 121 -10.79 -6.43 -7.67
CA MET A 121 -10.01 -6.35 -8.92
C MET A 121 -8.79 -7.29 -8.91
N THR A 122 -8.06 -7.35 -7.80
CA THR A 122 -6.89 -8.23 -7.62
C THR A 122 -7.31 -9.69 -7.73
N ARG A 123 -8.43 -10.08 -7.11
CA ARG A 123 -8.99 -11.44 -7.21
C ARG A 123 -9.39 -11.79 -8.64
N GLU A 124 -10.10 -10.91 -9.35
CA GLU A 124 -10.46 -11.10 -10.76
C GLU A 124 -9.21 -11.31 -11.63
N LEU A 125 -8.20 -10.46 -11.46
CA LEU A 125 -6.95 -10.57 -12.21
C LEU A 125 -6.15 -11.83 -11.87
N ARG A 126 -6.22 -12.32 -10.63
CA ARG A 126 -5.56 -13.58 -10.24
C ARG A 126 -6.23 -14.80 -10.89
N GLN A 127 -7.56 -14.79 -10.98
CA GLN A 127 -8.36 -15.90 -11.49
C GLN A 127 -8.53 -15.89 -13.01
N TRP A 128 -8.35 -14.75 -13.66
CA TRP A 128 -8.54 -14.58 -15.10
C TRP A 128 -7.65 -15.49 -15.95
N GLN A 129 -8.23 -16.25 -16.87
CA GLN A 129 -7.51 -17.09 -17.83
C GLN A 129 -7.69 -16.54 -19.25
N PRO A 130 -6.69 -15.86 -19.84
CA PRO A 130 -6.77 -15.40 -21.22
C PRO A 130 -6.67 -16.53 -22.24
N GLU A 131 -7.19 -16.28 -23.45
CA GLU A 131 -7.00 -17.15 -24.63
C GLU A 131 -5.54 -17.18 -25.13
N PHE A 132 -4.70 -16.22 -24.69
CA PHE A 132 -3.28 -16.15 -25.02
C PHE A 132 -2.41 -16.60 -23.84
N ALA A 133 -1.20 -17.09 -24.14
CA ALA A 133 -0.27 -17.53 -23.10
C ALA A 133 0.11 -16.40 -22.12
N LEU A 134 -0.21 -16.60 -20.84
CA LEU A 134 0.13 -15.70 -19.74
C LEU A 134 0.93 -16.46 -18.68
N SER A 135 2.24 -16.19 -18.61
CA SER A 135 3.08 -16.74 -17.56
C SER A 135 2.81 -16.09 -16.20
N GLU A 136 3.13 -16.81 -15.12
CA GLU A 136 3.02 -16.30 -13.75
C GLU A 136 3.76 -14.97 -13.56
N ALA A 137 4.98 -14.84 -14.09
CA ALA A 137 5.75 -13.59 -14.04
C ALA A 137 5.05 -12.43 -14.77
N ARG A 138 4.34 -12.70 -15.88
CA ARG A 138 3.53 -11.68 -16.57
C ARG A 138 2.28 -11.32 -15.77
N ARG A 139 1.62 -12.29 -15.14
CA ARG A 139 0.48 -12.05 -14.23
C ARG A 139 0.90 -11.23 -13.01
N ALA A 140 2.01 -11.59 -12.37
CA ALA A 140 2.57 -10.83 -11.24
C ALA A 140 2.86 -9.37 -11.62
N ARG A 141 3.37 -9.11 -12.83
CA ARG A 141 3.53 -7.74 -13.35
C ARG A 141 2.20 -7.02 -13.52
N LEU A 142 1.15 -7.67 -14.00
CA LEU A 142 -0.19 -7.05 -14.07
C LEU A 142 -0.70 -6.73 -12.66
N LEU A 143 -0.51 -7.62 -11.68
CA LEU A 143 -0.90 -7.38 -10.29
C LEU A 143 -0.13 -6.19 -9.69
N ASP A 144 1.19 -6.08 -9.91
CA ASP A 144 1.97 -4.89 -9.48
C ASP A 144 1.46 -3.60 -10.13
N ARG A 145 1.13 -3.62 -11.43
CA ARG A 145 0.53 -2.48 -12.13
C ARG A 145 -0.83 -2.09 -11.53
N LEU A 146 -1.67 -3.07 -11.21
CA LEU A 146 -2.96 -2.83 -10.57
C LEU A 146 -2.76 -2.18 -9.20
N GLU A 147 -1.91 -2.76 -8.35
CA GLU A 147 -1.63 -2.24 -7.01
C GLU A 147 -1.17 -0.78 -7.08
N ARG A 148 -0.19 -0.46 -7.94
CA ARG A 148 0.33 0.90 -8.05
C ARG A 148 -0.71 1.91 -8.53
N SER A 149 -1.40 1.60 -9.62
CA SER A 149 -2.35 2.52 -10.27
C SER A 149 -3.62 2.76 -9.44
N SER A 150 -4.01 1.81 -8.59
CA SER A 150 -5.18 1.93 -7.70
C SER A 150 -4.86 2.45 -6.30
N ARG A 151 -3.63 2.94 -6.08
CA ARG A 151 -3.13 3.45 -4.78
C ARG A 151 -2.62 4.88 -4.82
N GLY A 152 -2.69 5.52 -5.98
CA GLY A 152 -2.08 6.84 -6.23
C GLY A 152 -0.54 6.81 -6.30
N GLN A 153 0.09 5.63 -6.32
CA GLN A 153 1.55 5.51 -6.25
C GLN A 153 2.25 5.97 -7.55
N ASP A 154 1.52 6.08 -8.65
CA ASP A 154 1.99 6.58 -9.94
C ASP A 154 1.21 7.79 -10.47
N SER A 155 0.30 8.36 -9.67
CA SER A 155 -0.52 9.53 -10.06
C SER A 155 -0.02 10.86 -9.49
N MET A 156 0.89 10.85 -8.50
CA MET A 156 1.43 12.07 -7.88
C MET A 156 2.04 13.00 -8.93
N ASN A 157 1.41 14.16 -9.13
CA ASN A 157 1.78 15.10 -10.19
C ASN A 157 1.87 16.54 -9.67
N PHE A 158 3.09 16.96 -9.32
CA PHE A 158 3.32 18.30 -8.83
C PHE A 158 3.30 19.36 -9.94
N PRO A 159 2.67 20.52 -9.68
CA PRO A 159 2.70 21.66 -10.59
C PRO A 159 4.14 22.19 -10.75
N THR A 160 4.44 22.69 -11.94
CA THR A 160 5.67 23.44 -12.21
C THR A 160 5.49 24.90 -11.82
N GLY A 161 6.60 25.62 -11.61
CA GLY A 161 6.59 27.05 -11.24
C GLY A 161 7.14 27.34 -9.84
N LYS A 162 7.45 28.61 -9.61
CA LYS A 162 7.97 29.13 -8.34
C LYS A 162 6.83 29.52 -7.40
N GLY A 163 7.12 29.63 -6.10
CA GLY A 163 6.15 30.09 -5.09
C GLY A 163 5.04 29.09 -4.77
N ILE A 164 5.23 27.81 -5.11
CA ILE A 164 4.31 26.72 -4.78
C ILE A 164 5.06 25.72 -3.92
N LYS A 165 4.57 25.43 -2.72
CA LYS A 165 5.08 24.32 -1.91
C LYS A 165 4.47 22.99 -2.37
N ARG A 166 5.28 21.94 -2.47
CA ARG A 166 4.91 20.60 -2.93
C ARG A 166 5.00 19.63 -1.78
N ILE A 167 3.90 19.01 -1.42
CA ILE A 167 3.78 18.18 -0.23
C ILE A 167 3.45 16.76 -0.66
N VAL A 168 4.29 15.81 -0.26
CA VAL A 168 3.97 14.38 -0.34
C VAL A 168 3.33 13.95 0.97
N MET A 169 2.18 13.28 0.91
CA MET A 169 1.59 12.63 2.08
C MET A 169 1.29 11.15 1.80
N THR A 170 1.58 10.27 2.75
CA THR A 170 1.18 8.85 2.63
C THR A 170 0.15 8.45 3.66
N GLY A 171 -0.67 7.45 3.33
CA GLY A 171 -1.58 6.76 4.25
C GLY A 171 -1.54 5.25 4.06
N PHE A 172 -2.39 4.52 4.78
CA PHE A 172 -2.49 3.06 4.71
C PHE A 172 -3.91 2.57 4.47
N ASP A 173 -3.99 1.35 3.93
CA ASP A 173 -5.21 0.57 3.90
C ASP A 173 -5.76 0.24 5.30
N PRO A 174 -7.05 -0.12 5.42
CA PRO A 174 -7.59 -0.80 6.60
C PRO A 174 -6.81 -2.06 6.96
N PHE A 175 -6.69 -2.33 8.26
CA PHE A 175 -6.02 -3.52 8.81
C PHE A 175 -6.67 -3.99 10.11
N THR A 176 -6.20 -5.12 10.66
CA THR A 176 -6.82 -5.83 11.80
C THR A 176 -8.27 -6.28 11.53
N LEU A 177 -8.58 -6.60 10.27
CA LEU A 177 -9.92 -6.94 9.79
C LEU A 177 -10.47 -8.28 10.28
N ASP A 178 -9.63 -9.10 10.92
CA ASP A 178 -10.08 -10.29 11.67
C ASP A 178 -10.60 -9.94 13.07
N ARG A 179 -10.15 -8.82 13.65
CA ARG A 179 -10.69 -8.31 14.92
C ARG A 179 -12.05 -7.65 14.68
N ASP A 180 -12.13 -6.78 13.69
CA ASP A 180 -13.38 -6.15 13.27
C ASP A 180 -13.32 -5.80 11.78
N ILE A 181 -14.13 -6.50 10.99
CA ILE A 181 -14.19 -6.34 9.54
C ILE A 181 -14.74 -4.96 9.10
N ARG A 182 -15.31 -4.19 10.04
CA ARG A 182 -15.85 -2.85 9.81
C ARG A 182 -14.78 -1.75 9.85
N ILE A 183 -13.56 -2.05 10.29
CA ILE A 183 -12.50 -1.06 10.50
C ILE A 183 -12.21 -0.26 9.22
N SER A 184 -12.04 1.05 9.40
CA SER A 184 -11.57 2.04 8.43
C SER A 184 -10.21 2.55 8.89
N ASN A 185 -9.37 3.05 7.99
CA ASN A 185 -8.11 3.66 8.35
C ASN A 185 -8.16 5.19 8.16
N PRO A 186 -8.07 5.99 9.24
CA PRO A 186 -8.09 7.45 9.14
C PRO A 186 -6.95 8.02 8.28
N SER A 187 -5.80 7.34 8.19
CA SER A 187 -4.70 7.78 7.31
C SER A 187 -5.03 7.60 5.83
N GLY A 188 -5.66 6.49 5.44
CA GLY A 188 -6.14 6.25 4.09
C GLY A 188 -7.26 7.23 3.70
N ALA A 189 -8.21 7.45 4.61
CA ALA A 189 -9.27 8.44 4.41
C ALA A 189 -8.72 9.86 4.22
N THR A 190 -7.70 10.23 5.00
CA THR A 190 -7.03 11.54 4.86
C THR A 190 -6.27 11.65 3.53
N ALA A 191 -5.60 10.58 3.08
CA ALA A 191 -4.92 10.58 1.78
C ALA A 191 -5.92 10.90 0.65
N LEU A 192 -7.06 10.19 0.60
CA LEU A 192 -8.11 10.44 -0.40
C LEU A 192 -8.69 11.85 -0.32
N ALA A 193 -8.92 12.35 0.88
CA ALA A 193 -9.49 13.68 1.09
C ALA A 193 -8.53 14.82 0.69
N LEU A 194 -7.22 14.57 0.69
CA LEU A 194 -6.19 15.59 0.42
C LEU A 194 -5.50 15.43 -0.93
N ASP A 195 -5.66 14.31 -1.63
CA ASP A 195 -5.01 14.05 -2.92
C ASP A 195 -5.32 15.13 -3.95
N GLY A 196 -4.27 15.75 -4.49
CA GLY A 196 -4.41 16.82 -5.45
C GLY A 196 -5.16 18.04 -4.92
N THR A 197 -5.24 18.25 -3.61
CA THR A 197 -5.83 19.47 -3.04
C THR A 197 -4.79 20.57 -2.90
N TRP A 198 -5.30 21.79 -2.78
CA TRP A 198 -4.49 22.97 -2.46
C TRP A 198 -4.81 23.45 -1.05
N ILE A 199 -3.77 23.83 -0.32
CA ILE A 199 -3.87 24.58 0.93
C ILE A 199 -3.20 25.94 0.76
N ARG A 200 -3.68 26.94 1.48
CA ARG A 200 -3.05 28.26 1.51
C ARG A 200 -2.17 28.34 2.75
N THR A 201 -0.91 28.67 2.56
CA THR A 201 0.06 28.98 3.60
C THR A 201 0.36 30.48 3.60
N ALA A 202 1.09 30.97 4.61
CA ALA A 202 1.60 32.33 4.62
C ALA A 202 2.50 32.64 3.41
N ASP A 203 3.29 31.66 2.95
CA ASP A 203 4.25 31.81 1.85
C ASP A 203 3.65 31.62 0.45
N GLY A 204 2.40 31.15 0.35
CA GLY A 204 1.73 30.92 -0.91
C GLY A 204 0.86 29.66 -0.96
N PRO A 205 0.47 29.21 -2.16
CA PRO A 205 -0.25 27.96 -2.32
C PRO A 205 0.67 26.75 -2.10
N ALA A 206 0.14 25.71 -1.48
CA ALA A 206 0.79 24.42 -1.34
C ALA A 206 -0.07 23.30 -1.92
N ARG A 207 0.53 22.46 -2.75
CA ARG A 207 -0.10 21.30 -3.40
C ARG A 207 0.20 20.05 -2.59
N ILE A 208 -0.84 19.29 -2.26
CA ILE A 208 -0.70 17.98 -1.62
C ILE A 208 -0.94 16.90 -2.68
N GLU A 209 0.01 15.97 -2.81
CA GLU A 209 -0.12 14.75 -3.61
C GLU A 209 0.06 13.56 -2.67
N THR A 210 -0.75 12.51 -2.86
CA THR A 210 -0.82 11.41 -1.89
C THR A 210 -0.67 10.03 -2.50
N ALA A 211 -0.35 9.06 -1.65
CA ALA A 211 -0.42 7.65 -1.97
C ALA A 211 -0.83 6.81 -0.76
N VAL A 212 -1.51 5.70 -1.00
CA VAL A 212 -1.87 4.71 0.02
C VAL A 212 -0.99 3.47 -0.10
N PHE A 213 -0.54 2.94 1.04
CA PHE A 213 0.31 1.76 1.11
C PHE A 213 -0.46 0.53 1.63
N PRO A 214 -0.11 -0.67 1.13
CA PRO A 214 -0.65 -1.92 1.66
C PRO A 214 -0.15 -2.16 3.09
N VAL A 215 -0.97 -2.84 3.89
CA VAL A 215 -0.54 -3.33 5.20
C VAL A 215 -0.07 -4.78 5.05
N ARG A 216 1.05 -4.96 4.33
CA ARG A 216 1.68 -6.26 4.03
C ARG A 216 3.20 -6.17 4.07
N TRP A 217 3.86 -7.13 4.73
CA TRP A 217 5.32 -7.14 4.89
C TRP A 217 6.08 -7.36 3.60
N GLN A 218 5.53 -8.19 2.70
CA GLN A 218 6.20 -8.56 1.45
C GLN A 218 6.33 -7.35 0.53
N ASP A 219 5.28 -6.53 0.37
CA ASP A 219 5.34 -5.31 -0.46
C ASP A 219 6.44 -4.34 0.00
N PHE A 220 6.64 -4.23 1.32
CA PHE A 220 7.71 -3.43 1.90
C PHE A 220 9.09 -4.04 1.65
N ALA A 221 9.24 -5.36 1.80
CA ALA A 221 10.47 -6.07 1.48
C ALA A 221 10.82 -5.95 -0.02
N ASP A 222 9.81 -5.93 -0.88
CA ASP A 222 9.98 -5.74 -2.32
C ASP A 222 10.32 -4.29 -2.69
N GLY A 223 10.29 -3.34 -1.76
CA GLY A 223 10.70 -1.95 -1.96
C GLY A 223 9.60 -1.02 -2.46
N THR A 224 8.32 -1.28 -2.12
CA THR A 224 7.18 -0.44 -2.54
C THR A 224 7.33 1.03 -2.11
N VAL A 225 7.89 1.29 -0.93
CA VAL A 225 8.10 2.64 -0.39
C VAL A 225 9.09 3.41 -1.27
N GLU A 226 10.25 2.82 -1.54
CA GLU A 226 11.30 3.45 -2.32
C GLU A 226 10.89 3.62 -3.79
N ARG A 227 10.22 2.62 -4.39
CA ARG A 227 9.68 2.71 -5.75
C ARG A 227 8.70 3.87 -5.91
N THR A 228 7.86 4.11 -4.91
CA THR A 228 6.83 5.16 -4.93
C THR A 228 7.41 6.54 -4.65
N LEU A 229 8.25 6.67 -3.61
CA LEU A 229 8.66 7.96 -3.09
C LEU A 229 9.93 8.51 -3.75
N ARG A 230 10.87 7.66 -4.19
CA ARG A 230 12.14 8.10 -4.81
C ARG A 230 11.95 9.10 -5.96
N PRO A 231 11.00 8.95 -6.89
CA PRO A 231 10.82 9.94 -7.96
C PRO A 231 10.15 11.24 -7.50
N GLN A 232 9.55 11.28 -6.31
CA GLN A 232 8.75 12.40 -5.83
C GLN A 232 9.47 13.24 -4.78
N LEU A 233 10.24 12.64 -3.87
CA LEU A 233 10.93 13.39 -2.82
C LEU A 233 11.85 14.50 -3.35
N PRO A 234 12.64 14.32 -4.44
CA PRO A 234 13.45 15.40 -5.00
C PRO A 234 12.64 16.58 -5.57
N LYS A 235 11.33 16.41 -5.77
CA LYS A 235 10.41 17.44 -6.26
C LYS A 235 9.57 18.04 -5.14
N ALA A 236 9.58 17.43 -3.95
CA ALA A 236 8.79 17.87 -2.82
C ALA A 236 9.54 18.92 -2.02
N ASP A 237 8.81 19.78 -1.33
CA ASP A 237 9.32 20.73 -0.34
C ASP A 237 9.09 20.20 1.09
N LEU A 238 8.18 19.24 1.26
CA LEU A 238 7.82 18.60 2.53
C LEU A 238 7.30 17.19 2.24
N PHE A 239 7.58 16.22 3.12
CA PHE A 239 6.79 14.99 3.15
C PHE A 239 6.29 14.64 4.55
N THR A 240 5.17 13.93 4.62
CA THR A 240 4.69 13.32 5.86
C THR A 240 4.13 11.94 5.60
N THR A 241 4.58 10.96 6.37
CA THR A 241 3.90 9.66 6.42
C THR A 241 2.86 9.71 7.52
N VAL A 242 1.63 9.28 7.23
CA VAL A 242 0.53 9.30 8.21
C VAL A 242 0.07 7.89 8.48
N SER A 243 -0.20 7.56 9.74
CA SER A 243 -0.71 6.24 10.13
C SER A 243 -1.68 6.33 11.28
N GLN A 244 -2.54 5.33 11.40
CA GLN A 244 -3.40 5.20 12.58
C GLN A 244 -2.56 4.80 13.79
N GLY A 245 -2.69 5.53 14.89
CA GLY A 245 -2.00 5.29 16.16
C GLY A 245 -2.94 4.76 17.24
N ARG A 246 -3.13 5.54 18.31
CA ARG A 246 -3.85 5.15 19.53
C ARG A 246 -5.05 6.06 19.80
N VAL A 247 -5.83 5.77 20.84
CA VAL A 247 -7.05 6.55 21.14
C VAL A 247 -6.72 8.01 21.49
N GLY A 248 -7.51 8.93 20.94
CA GLY A 248 -7.71 10.28 21.50
C GLY A 248 -6.58 11.29 21.33
N ARG A 249 -5.50 10.98 20.62
CA ARG A 249 -4.36 11.90 20.45
C ARG A 249 -3.64 11.74 19.11
N ILE A 250 -2.90 12.77 18.74
CA ILE A 250 -1.95 12.76 17.63
C ILE A 250 -0.54 12.74 18.19
N ASP A 251 0.31 11.86 17.67
CA ASP A 251 1.72 11.79 18.02
C ASP A 251 2.56 12.22 16.79
N ILE A 252 3.46 13.20 16.98
CA ILE A 252 4.53 13.52 16.03
C ILE A 252 5.73 12.68 16.43
N GLU A 253 6.05 11.68 15.63
CA GLU A 253 7.04 10.68 16.00
C GLU A 253 8.46 11.20 15.81
N ARG A 254 9.25 11.19 16.88
CA ARG A 254 10.63 11.71 16.89
C ARG A 254 11.58 10.82 16.09
N THR A 255 11.47 9.52 16.31
CA THR A 255 12.47 8.54 15.91
C THR A 255 11.80 7.25 15.47
N ASN A 256 12.23 6.73 14.32
CA ASN A 256 11.77 5.45 13.76
C ASN A 256 12.90 4.41 13.85
N GLY A 257 12.56 3.17 14.18
CA GLY A 257 13.51 2.08 14.42
C GLY A 257 13.56 1.05 13.30
N ALA A 258 14.74 0.49 13.03
CA ALA A 258 14.97 -0.55 12.03
C ALA A 258 14.53 -1.97 12.45
N TRP A 259 13.34 -2.13 13.03
CA TRP A 259 12.86 -3.42 13.56
C TRP A 259 11.40 -3.73 13.22
N ARG A 260 11.12 -5.02 12.96
CA ARG A 260 9.78 -5.60 12.85
C ARG A 260 9.45 -6.43 14.09
N GLY A 261 8.33 -6.14 14.75
CA GLY A 261 7.94 -6.71 16.05
C GLY A 261 7.22 -8.06 16.04
N GLY A 262 6.83 -8.57 14.87
CA GLY A 262 6.12 -9.85 14.76
C GLY A 262 4.59 -9.77 14.74
N PHE A 263 3.98 -8.58 14.72
CA PHE A 263 2.53 -8.49 14.52
C PHE A 263 2.14 -8.94 13.09
N GLY A 264 1.01 -9.64 12.97
CA GLY A 264 0.52 -10.16 11.69
C GLY A 264 0.02 -9.05 10.76
N ASP A 265 0.41 -9.11 9.49
CA ASP A 265 -0.08 -8.20 8.45
C ASP A 265 -1.48 -8.59 7.95
N ASN A 266 -1.98 -7.93 6.91
CA ASN A 266 -3.30 -8.24 6.38
C ASN A 266 -3.40 -9.66 5.77
N ASP A 267 -2.29 -10.30 5.39
CA ASP A 267 -2.25 -11.70 5.00
C ASP A 267 -1.98 -12.65 6.19
N ASN A 268 -2.05 -12.14 7.41
CA ASN A 268 -1.72 -12.83 8.66
C ASN A 268 -0.27 -13.33 8.72
N ILE A 269 0.63 -12.70 7.95
CA ILE A 269 2.04 -13.02 7.95
C ILE A 269 2.74 -12.23 9.05
N SER A 270 3.52 -12.92 9.87
CA SER A 270 4.35 -12.33 10.93
C SER A 270 5.82 -12.27 10.50
N ARG A 271 6.51 -11.20 10.89
CA ARG A 271 7.95 -10.99 10.68
C ARG A 271 8.59 -10.38 11.92
N THR A 272 9.67 -11.00 12.39
CA THR A 272 10.46 -10.54 13.54
C THR A 272 11.93 -10.48 13.14
N GLU A 273 12.35 -9.32 12.63
CA GLU A 273 13.65 -9.14 11.99
C GLU A 273 13.99 -7.65 11.87
N THR A 274 15.26 -7.37 11.55
CA THR A 274 15.67 -6.02 11.14
C THR A 274 14.98 -5.64 9.84
N VAL A 275 14.54 -4.39 9.70
CA VAL A 275 13.88 -3.91 8.49
C VAL A 275 14.79 -4.14 7.27
N PRO A 276 14.37 -4.93 6.25
CA PRO A 276 15.22 -5.26 5.12
C PRO A 276 15.34 -4.07 4.15
N VAL A 277 16.55 -3.56 3.93
CA VAL A 277 16.82 -2.46 2.98
C VAL A 277 17.81 -2.90 1.90
N SER A 278 17.87 -2.17 0.78
CA SER A 278 18.72 -2.52 -0.36
C SER A 278 20.23 -2.44 -0.09
N ASP A 279 20.63 -1.68 0.93
CA ASP A 279 22.03 -1.54 1.37
C ASP A 279 22.08 -1.74 2.89
N PRO A 280 22.14 -3.00 3.36
CA PRO A 280 22.17 -3.32 4.79
C PRO A 280 23.48 -2.90 5.48
N ALA A 281 24.59 -2.81 4.73
CA ALA A 281 25.90 -2.52 5.31
C ALA A 281 25.98 -1.11 5.90
N SER A 282 25.25 -0.16 5.30
CA SER A 282 25.18 1.23 5.75
C SER A 282 23.89 1.57 6.50
N GLN A 283 23.09 0.57 6.86
CA GLN A 283 21.76 0.79 7.44
C GLN A 283 21.85 1.32 8.88
N PRO A 284 21.29 2.51 9.19
CA PRO A 284 21.26 3.00 10.56
C PRO A 284 20.16 2.28 11.38
N GLN A 285 20.37 2.11 12.68
CA GLN A 285 19.34 1.57 13.58
C GLN A 285 18.13 2.50 13.73
N TRP A 286 18.38 3.80 13.60
CA TRP A 286 17.40 4.84 13.87
C TRP A 286 17.41 5.88 12.76
N THR A 287 16.23 6.42 12.46
CA THR A 287 16.09 7.65 11.65
C THR A 287 15.27 8.66 12.45
N SER A 288 15.46 9.95 12.19
CA SER A 288 14.79 11.01 12.96
C SER A 288 14.01 11.97 12.08
N THR A 289 12.90 12.45 12.64
CA THR A 289 12.06 13.47 12.03
C THR A 289 12.81 14.78 11.84
N THR A 290 12.57 15.43 10.71
CA THR A 290 12.94 16.83 10.44
C THR A 290 11.71 17.71 10.24
N LEU A 291 10.50 17.18 10.51
CA LEU A 291 9.30 18.03 10.59
C LEU A 291 9.52 19.14 11.63
N PRO A 292 8.90 20.32 11.49
CA PRO A 292 8.93 21.39 12.49
C PRO A 292 8.01 21.06 13.68
N TYR A 293 8.25 19.92 14.33
CA TYR A 293 7.47 19.33 15.41
C TYR A 293 7.12 20.31 16.54
N LYS A 294 8.04 21.21 16.94
CA LYS A 294 7.77 22.21 17.99
C LYS A 294 6.66 23.16 17.58
N ALA A 295 6.68 23.64 16.33
CA ALA A 295 5.65 24.52 15.79
C ALA A 295 4.33 23.76 15.65
N ILE A 296 4.36 22.51 15.18
CA ILE A 296 3.19 21.64 15.07
C ILE A 296 2.52 21.42 16.44
N VAL A 297 3.29 21.08 17.47
CA VAL A 297 2.79 20.82 18.84
C VAL A 297 2.28 22.10 19.50
N ALA A 298 2.90 23.25 19.25
CA ALA A 298 2.45 24.53 19.78
C ALA A 298 1.19 25.08 19.08
N ALA A 299 0.92 24.64 17.85
CA ALA A 299 -0.21 25.12 17.06
C ALA A 299 -1.54 24.52 17.49
N ARG A 300 -2.61 25.33 17.40
CA ARG A 300 -3.99 24.85 17.56
C ARG A 300 -4.47 24.23 16.26
N THR A 301 -4.26 22.94 16.09
CA THR A 301 -4.58 22.23 14.84
C THR A 301 -5.97 21.59 14.81
N GLY A 302 -6.60 21.35 15.96
CA GLY A 302 -7.90 20.70 16.04
C GLY A 302 -8.21 20.19 17.44
N ARG A 303 -9.21 19.31 17.55
CA ARG A 303 -9.72 18.81 18.84
C ARG A 303 -8.76 17.88 19.58
N PHE A 304 -7.94 17.14 18.84
CA PHE A 304 -7.07 16.13 19.44
C PHE A 304 -5.78 16.79 19.93
N PRO A 305 -5.32 16.52 21.15
CA PRO A 305 -4.01 16.97 21.60
C PRO A 305 -2.92 16.38 20.69
N VAL A 306 -1.91 17.20 20.38
CA VAL A 306 -0.74 16.82 19.58
C VAL A 306 0.47 16.74 20.49
N TYR A 307 1.18 15.62 20.46
CA TYR A 307 2.35 15.36 21.30
C TYR A 307 3.62 15.23 20.47
N ASP A 308 4.74 15.72 21.01
CA ASP A 308 6.09 15.32 20.57
C ASP A 308 6.38 13.95 21.20
N ASN A 309 6.30 12.87 20.41
CA ASN A 309 6.51 11.52 20.93
C ASN A 309 7.97 11.10 20.74
N THR A 310 8.71 11.10 21.83
CA THR A 310 10.14 10.76 21.89
C THR A 310 10.42 9.34 22.35
N THR A 311 9.40 8.60 22.79
CA THR A 311 9.61 7.29 23.41
C THR A 311 10.06 6.26 22.38
N VAL A 312 11.07 5.44 22.69
CA VAL A 312 11.50 4.31 21.86
C VAL A 312 11.77 3.08 22.72
N THR A 313 11.84 1.91 22.10
CA THR A 313 12.35 0.69 22.74
C THR A 313 13.66 0.29 22.06
N GLU A 314 14.73 0.14 22.83
CA GLU A 314 16.07 -0.16 22.32
C GLU A 314 16.71 -1.32 23.07
N ILE A 315 17.75 -1.92 22.48
CA ILE A 315 18.78 -2.63 23.25
C ILE A 315 19.99 -1.70 23.35
N PRO A 316 20.35 -1.20 24.55
CA PRO A 316 21.51 -0.33 24.73
C PRO A 316 22.82 -1.00 24.29
N ALA A 317 23.81 -0.21 23.92
CA ALA A 317 25.13 -0.73 23.56
C ALA A 317 25.71 -1.60 24.69
N GLY A 318 26.12 -2.84 24.36
CA GLY A 318 26.65 -3.81 25.33
C GLY A 318 25.60 -4.53 26.19
N ALA A 319 24.31 -4.21 26.04
CA ALA A 319 23.23 -4.92 26.71
C ALA A 319 22.67 -6.07 25.85
N SER A 320 21.94 -6.98 26.49
CA SER A 320 21.29 -8.13 25.82
C SER A 320 19.77 -8.03 25.76
N GLY A 321 19.16 -7.11 26.52
CA GLY A 321 17.71 -7.00 26.69
C GLY A 321 17.13 -5.65 26.27
N PRO A 322 15.87 -5.62 25.81
CA PRO A 322 15.21 -4.38 25.44
C PRO A 322 14.81 -3.54 26.65
N VAL A 323 14.84 -2.23 26.50
CA VAL A 323 14.41 -1.24 27.49
C VAL A 323 13.66 -0.10 26.81
N VAL A 324 12.69 0.48 27.51
CA VAL A 324 12.00 1.69 27.06
C VAL A 324 12.85 2.92 27.41
N ARG A 325 12.95 3.86 26.47
CA ARG A 325 13.61 5.15 26.65
C ARG A 325 12.62 6.27 26.37
N PRO A 326 12.29 7.12 27.35
CA PRO A 326 11.33 8.21 27.13
C PRO A 326 11.86 9.29 26.20
N ASP A 327 13.18 9.50 26.16
CA ASP A 327 13.82 10.66 25.50
C ASP A 327 14.60 10.28 24.22
N GLY A 328 14.19 9.20 23.55
CA GLY A 328 14.84 8.70 22.34
C GLY A 328 15.99 7.71 22.59
N PRO A 329 16.63 7.22 21.52
CA PRO A 329 17.63 6.16 21.63
C PRO A 329 18.97 6.68 22.16
N THR A 330 19.69 5.81 22.84
CA THR A 330 21.08 6.04 23.27
C THR A 330 22.06 5.73 22.13
N ALA A 331 23.24 6.36 22.16
CA ALA A 331 24.25 6.18 21.13
C ALA A 331 24.71 4.71 21.03
N GLY A 332 24.76 4.19 19.79
CA GLY A 332 25.15 2.80 19.52
C GLY A 332 24.11 1.73 19.88
N SER A 333 22.89 2.13 20.28
CA SER A 333 21.82 1.17 20.59
C SER A 333 21.24 0.51 19.34
N THR A 334 20.65 -0.67 19.54
CA THR A 334 19.92 -1.43 18.50
C THR A 334 18.42 -1.20 18.63
N ALA A 335 17.73 -1.03 17.50
CA ALA A 335 16.30 -0.74 17.51
C ALA A 335 15.45 -1.96 17.86
N ARG A 336 14.39 -1.72 18.66
CA ARG A 336 13.31 -2.68 18.93
C ARG A 336 11.93 -2.09 18.74
N ALA A 337 11.75 -0.79 18.91
CA ALA A 337 10.56 -0.05 18.46
C ALA A 337 10.91 1.43 18.33
N GLY A 338 10.44 2.09 17.27
CA GLY A 338 10.39 3.55 17.20
C GLY A 338 9.22 4.12 18.02
N GLY A 339 9.02 5.43 17.96
CA GLY A 339 7.90 6.06 18.65
C GLY A 339 6.53 5.57 18.18
N GLY A 340 6.45 5.28 16.87
CA GLY A 340 5.31 4.64 16.23
C GLY A 340 5.19 3.12 16.40
N GLY A 341 6.00 2.51 17.28
CA GLY A 341 6.07 1.07 17.51
C GLY A 341 7.06 0.35 16.59
N ASP A 342 6.78 -0.91 16.29
CA ASP A 342 7.61 -1.84 15.50
C ASP A 342 6.81 -2.54 14.39
N TYR A 343 5.68 -1.94 14.01
CA TYR A 343 4.82 -2.39 12.92
C TYR A 343 5.06 -1.59 11.62
N LEU A 344 4.24 -1.82 10.59
CA LEU A 344 4.37 -1.18 9.28
C LEU A 344 4.30 0.35 9.29
N SER A 345 3.64 0.96 10.29
CA SER A 345 3.66 2.43 10.48
C SER A 345 5.06 2.94 10.80
N ASN A 346 5.79 2.26 11.70
CA ASN A 346 7.18 2.56 11.96
C ASN A 346 8.05 2.26 10.73
N GLU A 347 7.79 1.18 9.99
CA GLU A 347 8.61 0.82 8.84
C GLU A 347 8.48 1.83 7.68
N ILE A 348 7.27 2.33 7.35
CA ILE A 348 7.15 3.36 6.31
C ILE A 348 7.85 4.65 6.70
N ALA A 349 7.76 5.02 7.98
CA ALA A 349 8.39 6.21 8.52
C ALA A 349 9.93 6.07 8.46
N TYR A 350 10.45 4.93 8.88
CA TYR A 350 11.87 4.59 8.80
C TYR A 350 12.37 4.62 7.35
N ARG A 351 11.70 3.93 6.43
CA ARG A 351 12.11 3.84 5.01
C ARG A 351 12.03 5.17 4.27
N ALA A 352 10.95 5.94 4.46
CA ALA A 352 10.81 7.25 3.82
C ALA A 352 11.87 8.23 4.30
N THR A 353 12.16 8.24 5.61
CA THR A 353 13.19 9.08 6.22
C THR A 353 14.59 8.65 5.76
N LEU A 354 14.89 7.35 5.78
CA LEU A 354 16.14 6.80 5.27
C LEU A 354 16.33 7.11 3.78
N LEU A 355 15.26 7.06 2.98
CA LEU A 355 15.31 7.40 1.56
C LEU A 355 15.63 8.88 1.35
N ARG A 356 15.00 9.80 2.09
CA ARG A 356 15.36 11.23 2.08
C ARG A 356 16.87 11.40 2.34
N ASP A 357 17.36 10.79 3.41
CA ASP A 357 18.76 10.92 3.84
C ASP A 357 19.73 10.35 2.79
N ARG A 358 19.43 9.18 2.22
CA ARG A 358 20.24 8.55 1.16
C ARG A 358 20.22 9.31 -0.16
N LEU A 359 19.18 10.10 -0.42
CA LEU A 359 19.11 11.01 -1.57
C LEU A 359 19.81 12.35 -1.29
N GLY A 360 20.33 12.57 -0.08
CA GLY A 360 20.97 13.83 0.31
C GLY A 360 20.00 15.02 0.40
N LEU A 361 18.71 14.76 0.60
CA LEU A 361 17.69 15.79 0.65
C LEU A 361 17.56 16.38 2.05
N THR A 362 17.37 17.69 2.14
CA THR A 362 17.18 18.42 3.40
C THR A 362 15.73 18.80 3.68
N ILE A 363 14.79 18.35 2.84
CA ILE A 363 13.37 18.67 2.97
C ILE A 363 12.83 18.18 4.32
N PRO A 364 11.97 18.96 5.00
CA PRO A 364 11.32 18.51 6.22
C PRO A 364 10.51 17.23 5.96
N GLY A 365 10.61 16.28 6.89
CA GLY A 365 10.09 14.94 6.70
C GLY A 365 9.95 14.19 8.00
N GLY A 366 8.84 13.47 8.17
CA GLY A 366 8.58 12.73 9.40
C GLY A 366 7.24 12.03 9.41
N HIS A 367 6.88 11.51 10.58
CA HIS A 367 5.73 10.64 10.76
C HIS A 367 4.72 11.20 11.75
N VAL A 368 3.44 11.07 11.38
CA VAL A 368 2.30 11.51 12.18
C VAL A 368 1.38 10.32 12.43
N HIS A 369 1.18 10.00 13.70
CA HIS A 369 0.18 9.03 14.12
C HIS A 369 -1.12 9.74 14.47
N THR A 370 -2.22 9.39 13.79
CA THR A 370 -3.55 9.89 14.08
C THR A 370 -4.21 9.10 15.21
N PRO A 371 -5.32 9.58 15.78
CA PRO A 371 -6.16 8.76 16.62
C PRO A 371 -6.73 7.56 15.86
N VAL A 372 -7.13 6.51 16.58
CA VAL A 372 -7.98 5.45 16.02
C VAL A 372 -9.41 5.98 15.80
N LEU A 373 -10.08 5.44 14.77
CA LEU A 373 -11.52 5.67 14.61
C LEU A 373 -12.31 4.85 15.63
N GLN A 374 -13.41 5.44 16.11
CA GLN A 374 -14.30 4.80 17.07
C GLN A 374 -15.74 4.95 16.58
N PHE A 375 -16.49 3.86 16.68
CA PHE A 375 -17.94 3.92 16.59
C PHE A 375 -18.52 4.52 17.87
N GLY A 376 -19.73 5.03 17.78
CA GLY A 376 -20.46 5.52 18.94
C GLY A 376 -20.70 4.41 19.98
N PRO A 377 -20.83 4.78 21.26
CA PRO A 377 -21.13 3.83 22.33
C PRO A 377 -22.35 2.94 21.97
N GLY A 378 -22.16 1.62 22.04
CA GLY A 378 -23.22 0.64 21.79
C GLY A 378 -23.35 0.18 20.33
N ASN A 379 -22.63 0.77 19.37
CA ASN A 379 -22.65 0.27 17.99
C ASN A 379 -21.80 -1.01 17.84
N SER A 380 -22.47 -2.16 17.84
CA SER A 380 -21.86 -3.48 17.63
C SER A 380 -22.15 -4.09 16.25
N THR A 381 -23.09 -3.55 15.49
CA THR A 381 -23.59 -4.15 14.23
C THR A 381 -23.43 -3.25 13.01
N GLU A 382 -23.64 -1.95 13.16
CA GLU A 382 -23.67 -1.02 12.04
C GLU A 382 -22.26 -0.76 11.51
N ILE A 383 -22.14 -0.65 10.19
CA ILE A 383 -20.87 -0.40 9.51
C ILE A 383 -20.47 1.08 9.53
N THR A 384 -21.36 1.97 9.99
CA THR A 384 -21.14 3.41 10.10
C THR A 384 -22.13 3.99 11.11
N ASP A 385 -21.75 5.07 11.77
CA ASP A 385 -22.65 5.88 12.60
C ASP A 385 -22.19 7.35 12.60
N PRO A 386 -23.00 8.29 13.14
CA PRO A 386 -22.65 9.71 13.14
C PRO A 386 -21.37 10.07 13.92
N GLU A 387 -21.03 9.32 14.97
CA GLU A 387 -19.80 9.56 15.75
C GLU A 387 -18.57 9.11 14.98
N PHE A 388 -18.63 7.93 14.34
CA PHE A 388 -17.59 7.42 13.46
C PHE A 388 -17.27 8.39 12.32
N VAL A 389 -18.31 8.91 11.64
CA VAL A 389 -18.15 9.87 10.54
C VAL A 389 -17.57 11.19 11.04
N ARG A 390 -18.13 11.76 12.13
CA ARG A 390 -17.60 12.99 12.73
C ARG A 390 -16.13 12.82 13.14
N ASN A 391 -15.80 11.70 13.77
CA ASN A 391 -14.45 11.41 14.24
C ASN A 391 -13.45 11.41 13.08
N ARG A 392 -13.79 10.73 11.98
CA ARG A 392 -12.97 10.69 10.76
C ARG A 392 -12.80 12.07 10.13
N MET A 393 -13.88 12.82 9.97
CA MET A 393 -13.83 14.18 9.40
C MET A 393 -12.97 15.14 10.24
N GLU A 394 -13.05 15.05 11.58
CA GLU A 394 -12.23 15.85 12.48
C GLU A 394 -10.74 15.45 12.43
N ILE A 395 -10.42 14.16 12.27
CA ILE A 395 -9.04 13.71 12.03
C ILE A 395 -8.51 14.27 10.70
N ILE A 396 -9.26 14.14 9.62
CA ILE A 396 -8.87 14.63 8.29
C ILE A 396 -8.58 16.13 8.34
N ALA A 397 -9.48 16.90 8.94
CA ALA A 397 -9.32 18.35 9.09
C ALA A 397 -8.07 18.70 9.92
N GLN A 398 -7.82 17.97 11.00
CA GLN A 398 -6.68 18.23 11.87
C GLN A 398 -5.35 17.84 11.22
N VAL A 399 -5.27 16.73 10.48
CA VAL A 399 -4.07 16.37 9.72
C VAL A 399 -3.78 17.42 8.63
N ARG A 400 -4.81 17.92 7.93
CA ARG A 400 -4.65 19.05 6.99
C ARG A 400 -4.07 20.28 7.68
N ALA A 401 -4.53 20.60 8.90
CA ALA A 401 -4.01 21.72 9.67
C ALA A 401 -2.55 21.51 10.10
N ILE A 402 -2.18 20.30 10.52
CA ILE A 402 -0.79 19.91 10.83
C ILE A 402 0.10 20.09 9.61
N ILE A 403 -0.33 19.61 8.43
CA ILE A 403 0.41 19.76 7.18
C ILE A 403 0.60 21.23 6.83
N ARG A 404 -0.43 22.06 7.02
CA ARG A 404 -0.32 23.51 6.80
C ARG A 404 0.73 24.14 7.73
N VAL A 405 0.69 23.85 9.02
CA VAL A 405 1.67 24.37 9.99
C VAL A 405 3.08 23.91 9.63
N ALA A 406 3.23 22.64 9.25
CA ALA A 406 4.50 22.09 8.81
C ALA A 406 5.02 22.81 7.57
N ALA A 407 4.15 23.06 6.59
CA ALA A 407 4.50 23.79 5.38
C ALA A 407 4.83 25.27 5.67
N GLU A 408 4.20 25.93 6.65
CA GLU A 408 4.50 27.32 7.04
C GLU A 408 5.80 27.46 7.84
N SER A 409 6.22 26.39 8.52
CA SER A 409 7.40 26.40 9.39
C SER A 409 8.61 25.69 8.76
N ALA A 410 8.45 25.19 7.52
CA ALA A 410 9.53 24.66 6.71
C ALA A 410 10.26 25.81 6.01
N GLU A 411 11.44 26.16 6.54
CA GLU A 411 12.40 27.10 5.95
C GLU A 411 13.29 26.44 4.90
#